data_AF-A0A8C2YX20-F1
#
_entry.id   AF-A0A8C2YX20-F1
#
_cell.length_a   1.000
_cell.length_b   1.000
_cell.length_c   1.000
_cell.angle_alpha   90.00
_cell.angle_beta   90.00
_cell.angle_gamma   90.00
#
_symmetry.space_group_name_H-M   'P 1'
#
loop_
_entity.id
_entity.type
_entity.pdbx_description
1 polymer ?
#
loop_
_entity_poly.entity_id
_entity_poly.type
_entity_poly.pdbx_seq_one_letter_code
_entity_poly.pdbx_strand_id
1 'polypeptide(L)'
;MKLFSVQIPELAKCSVLMRERSRVEETIHAMQRAGAGSLQVISDFDMTLTRFAHNGKRVPTTHNILDNRLLIDEDCTKKMRELLNTYYPIEIDACRTAEEKLPLMVEWWTKVHELLIQQRIRKDMLARAVEESSAMLRDGYKLFFDRLTEQQVPLLIFSAGVGDVLEEVIRQNHVFYPNVHIISNYMDFDQTGVLRAFKGQLIHTFNKREGALSHAAGLRELQGRPNHQNILTIGFLNDKTMDVANAILRYITSSRHK
;
A
#
# COMPACT_ATOMS: atom_id res chain seq x y z
N MET A 1 -13.57 40.50 12.35
CA MET A 1 -12.36 39.81 12.85
C MET A 1 -11.80 39.00 11.68
N LYS A 2 -10.67 39.39 11.08
CA LYS A 2 -10.05 38.61 10.00
C LYS A 2 -9.49 37.34 10.63
N LEU A 3 -10.14 36.20 10.37
CA LEU A 3 -9.53 34.89 10.58
C LEU A 3 -8.28 34.87 9.71
N PHE A 4 -7.11 34.95 10.32
CA PHE A 4 -5.87 34.66 9.62
C PHE A 4 -5.97 33.20 9.18
N SER A 5 -6.25 32.95 7.90
CA SER A 5 -6.09 31.61 7.37
C SER A 5 -4.61 31.28 7.53
N VAL A 6 -4.31 30.28 8.35
CA VAL A 6 -2.95 29.76 8.45
C VAL A 6 -2.64 29.22 7.06
N GLN A 7 -1.82 29.95 6.30
CA GLN A 7 -1.36 29.46 5.00
C GLN A 7 -0.55 28.20 5.25
N ILE A 8 -0.92 27.11 4.58
CA ILE A 8 -0.16 25.85 4.56
C ILE A 8 0.75 25.93 3.33
N PRO A 9 2.04 26.32 3.47
CA PRO A 9 2.89 26.62 2.31
C PRO A 9 3.11 25.41 1.41
N GLU A 10 3.05 24.20 1.96
CA GLU A 10 3.16 22.95 1.23
C GLU A 10 2.08 22.80 0.15
N LEU A 11 0.88 23.35 0.37
CA LEU A 11 -0.21 23.34 -0.61
C LEU A 11 -0.02 24.32 -1.77
N ALA A 12 1.01 25.16 -1.74
CA ALA A 12 1.35 26.10 -2.82
C ALA A 12 2.46 25.59 -3.75
N LYS A 13 3.05 24.41 -3.49
CA LYS A 13 4.08 23.83 -4.35
C LYS A 13 3.52 23.52 -5.74
N CYS A 14 4.32 23.69 -6.79
CA CYS A 14 3.91 23.43 -8.19
C CYS A 14 3.50 21.97 -8.45
N SER A 15 3.97 21.04 -7.63
CA SER A 15 3.58 19.62 -7.68
C SER A 15 2.21 19.33 -7.06
N VAL A 16 1.54 20.31 -6.46
CA VAL A 16 0.24 20.16 -5.82
C VAL A 16 -0.85 20.73 -6.74
N LEU A 17 -1.66 19.83 -7.28
CA LEU A 17 -2.81 20.18 -8.12
C LEU A 17 -4.09 19.82 -7.37
N MET A 18 -4.96 20.81 -7.19
CA MET A 18 -6.23 20.65 -6.48
C MET A 18 -7.38 21.10 -7.38
N ARG A 19 -8.35 20.23 -7.63
CA ARG A 19 -9.56 20.60 -8.41
C ARG A 19 -10.38 21.67 -7.69
N GLU A 20 -10.59 21.50 -6.39
CA GLU A 20 -11.41 22.38 -5.54
C GLU A 20 -10.64 22.72 -4.26
N ARG A 21 -9.81 23.78 -4.32
CA ARG A 21 -8.95 24.17 -3.19
C ARG A 21 -9.72 24.45 -1.90
N SER A 22 -10.83 25.18 -1.97
CA SER A 22 -11.64 25.52 -0.80
C SER A 22 -12.13 24.27 -0.07
N ARG A 23 -12.58 23.25 -0.80
CA ARG A 23 -13.04 21.98 -0.24
C ARG A 23 -11.91 21.21 0.46
N VAL A 24 -10.69 21.25 -0.09
CA VAL A 24 -9.51 20.65 0.54
C VAL A 24 -9.18 21.37 1.86
N GLU A 25 -9.15 22.70 1.84
CA GLU A 25 -8.88 23.51 3.03
C GLU A 25 -9.95 23.31 4.13
N GLU A 26 -11.23 23.27 3.76
CA GLU A 26 -12.33 22.92 4.67
C GLU A 26 -12.17 21.54 5.30
N THR A 27 -11.77 20.54 4.51
CA THR A 27 -11.52 19.17 4.98
C THR A 27 -10.35 19.12 5.96
N ILE A 28 -9.24 19.80 5.67
CA ILE A 28 -8.08 19.90 6.56
C ILE A 28 -8.50 20.56 7.88
N HIS A 29 -9.24 21.66 7.83
CA HIS A 29 -9.72 22.34 9.03
C HIS A 29 -10.69 21.47 9.84
N ALA A 30 -11.54 20.67 9.19
CA ALA A 30 -12.40 19.72 9.88
C ALA A 30 -11.58 18.64 10.62
N MET A 31 -10.55 18.07 9.97
CA MET A 31 -9.64 17.11 10.59
C MET A 31 -8.87 17.74 11.77
N GLN A 32 -8.39 18.98 11.62
CA GLN A 32 -7.71 19.72 12.69
C GLN A 32 -8.62 19.95 13.91
N ARG A 33 -9.87 20.38 13.69
CA ARG A 33 -10.85 20.60 14.77
C ARG A 33 -11.21 19.32 15.52
N ALA A 34 -11.31 18.20 14.80
CA ALA A 34 -11.62 16.91 15.40
C ALA A 34 -10.44 16.31 16.18
N GLY A 35 -9.21 16.68 15.82
CA GLY A 35 -7.99 16.23 16.48
C GLY A 35 -7.55 14.81 16.09
N ALA A 36 -6.35 14.44 16.54
CA ALA A 36 -5.70 13.18 16.15
C ALA A 36 -6.47 11.94 16.60
N GLY A 37 -7.15 11.99 17.75
CA GLY A 37 -7.98 10.88 18.26
C GLY A 37 -9.19 10.55 17.39
N SER A 38 -9.47 11.36 16.36
CA SER A 38 -10.51 11.11 15.36
C SER A 38 -9.95 10.77 13.98
N LEU A 39 -8.62 10.70 13.82
CA LEU A 39 -7.95 10.44 12.55
C LEU A 39 -7.52 8.97 12.43
N GLN A 40 -7.68 8.41 11.25
CA GLN A 40 -7.00 7.18 10.82
C GLN A 40 -6.38 7.41 9.43
N VAL A 41 -5.27 6.74 9.14
CA VAL A 41 -4.59 6.84 7.84
C VAL A 41 -4.65 5.50 7.13
N ILE A 42 -5.06 5.52 5.86
CA ILE A 42 -5.00 4.35 4.97
C ILE A 42 -4.08 4.71 3.81
N SER A 43 -3.00 3.96 3.63
CA SER A 43 -2.01 4.22 2.59
C SER A 43 -1.78 3.00 1.71
N ASP A 44 -1.54 3.23 0.43
CA ASP A 44 -0.80 2.28 -0.40
C ASP A 44 0.70 2.30 -0.03
N PHE A 45 1.48 1.34 -0.52
CA PHE A 45 2.92 1.25 -0.24
C PHE A 45 3.78 1.59 -1.46
N ASP A 46 3.76 0.71 -2.46
CA ASP A 46 4.62 0.84 -3.63
C ASP A 46 4.32 2.13 -4.40
N MET A 47 5.38 2.91 -4.68
CA MET A 47 5.34 4.21 -5.36
C MET A 47 4.56 5.30 -4.59
N THR A 48 3.94 4.97 -3.44
CA THR A 48 3.18 5.86 -2.57
C THR A 48 4.03 6.25 -1.35
N LEU A 49 4.31 5.31 -0.46
CA LEU A 49 5.25 5.49 0.66
C LEU A 49 6.69 5.30 0.18
N THR A 50 6.91 4.41 -0.79
CA THR A 50 8.17 4.34 -1.53
C THR A 50 8.21 5.37 -2.66
N ARG A 51 9.41 5.81 -3.04
CA ARG A 51 9.59 6.72 -4.19
C ARG A 51 9.26 6.01 -5.50
N PHE A 52 8.91 6.81 -6.50
CA PHE A 52 8.80 6.33 -7.87
C PHE A 52 10.17 6.14 -8.55
N ALA A 53 11.06 7.12 -8.34
CA ALA A 53 12.40 7.16 -8.90
C ALA A 53 13.33 7.97 -7.99
N HIS A 54 14.64 7.72 -8.13
CA HIS A 54 15.71 8.46 -7.47
C HIS A 54 16.91 8.58 -8.41
N ASN A 55 17.46 9.78 -8.57
CA ASN A 55 18.59 10.07 -9.47
C ASN A 55 18.42 9.49 -10.90
N GLY A 56 17.22 9.66 -11.47
CA GLY A 56 16.90 9.19 -12.82
C GLY A 56 16.67 7.68 -12.96
N LYS A 57 16.81 6.89 -11.88
CA LYS A 57 16.55 5.44 -11.86
C LYS A 57 15.23 5.14 -11.17
N ARG A 58 14.51 4.12 -11.66
CA ARG A 58 13.29 3.62 -11.00
C ARG A 58 13.66 2.97 -9.66
N VAL A 59 12.90 3.31 -8.63
CA VAL A 59 12.97 2.60 -7.34
C VAL A 59 12.13 1.33 -7.46
N PRO A 60 12.58 0.18 -6.93
CA PRO A 60 11.87 -1.08 -7.10
C PRO A 60 10.57 -1.10 -6.28
N THR A 61 9.54 -1.76 -6.82
CA THR A 61 8.40 -2.22 -6.00
C THR A 61 8.82 -3.39 -5.11
N THR A 62 7.98 -3.76 -4.13
CA THR A 62 8.17 -4.97 -3.33
C THR A 62 8.34 -6.25 -4.18
N HIS A 63 7.60 -6.40 -5.28
CA HIS A 63 7.84 -7.51 -6.22
C HIS A 63 9.17 -7.38 -6.98
N ASN A 64 9.59 -6.16 -7.36
CA ASN A 64 10.87 -5.99 -8.06
C ASN A 64 12.08 -6.27 -7.15
N ILE A 65 11.96 -6.11 -5.82
CA ILE A 65 13.01 -6.51 -4.87
C ILE A 65 13.24 -8.03 -4.93
N LEU A 66 12.22 -8.82 -5.28
CA LEU A 66 12.36 -10.26 -5.45
C LEU A 66 13.10 -10.66 -6.73
N ASP A 67 13.25 -9.74 -7.70
CA ASP A 67 14.13 -9.91 -8.87
C ASP A 67 15.60 -9.65 -8.47
N ASN A 68 16.03 -10.34 -7.41
CA ASN A 68 17.38 -10.36 -6.91
C ASN A 68 17.97 -11.76 -7.16
N ARG A 69 19.22 -11.83 -7.63
CA ARG A 69 19.95 -13.08 -7.91
C ARG A 69 20.16 -13.98 -6.69
N LEU A 70 20.00 -13.43 -5.48
CA LEU A 70 19.94 -14.20 -4.23
C LEU A 70 18.67 -15.06 -4.12
N LEU A 71 17.59 -14.68 -4.83
CA LEU A 71 16.26 -15.24 -4.67
C LEU A 71 15.78 -15.99 -5.92
N ILE A 72 16.10 -15.49 -7.11
CA ILE A 72 15.64 -16.08 -8.38
C ILE A 72 16.75 -16.19 -9.44
N ASP A 73 16.65 -17.23 -10.27
CA ASP A 73 17.55 -17.50 -11.39
C ASP A 73 17.25 -16.64 -12.63
N GLU A 74 18.14 -16.72 -13.64
CA GLU A 74 18.03 -15.91 -14.86
C GLU A 74 16.81 -16.25 -15.72
N ASP A 75 16.43 -17.53 -15.74
CA ASP A 75 15.29 -18.02 -16.51
C ASP A 75 13.97 -17.49 -15.92
N CYS A 76 13.87 -17.45 -14.59
CA CYS A 76 12.75 -16.86 -13.87
C CYS A 76 12.66 -15.36 -14.14
N THR A 77 13.77 -14.62 -14.03
CA THR A 77 13.80 -13.18 -14.39
C THR A 77 13.29 -12.95 -15.82
N LYS A 78 13.68 -13.80 -16.77
CA LYS A 78 13.22 -13.71 -18.16
C LYS A 78 11.70 -13.93 -18.28
N LYS A 79 11.17 -14.99 -17.67
CA LYS A 79 9.73 -15.29 -17.65
C LYS A 79 8.92 -14.17 -16.99
N MET A 80 9.41 -13.64 -15.87
CA MET A 80 8.81 -12.50 -15.17
C MET A 80 8.74 -11.26 -16.09
N ARG A 81 9.78 -11.00 -16.87
CA ARG A 81 9.81 -9.91 -17.86
C ARG A 81 8.83 -10.14 -19.01
N GLU A 82 8.68 -11.36 -19.50
CA GLU A 82 7.70 -11.72 -20.53
C GLU A 82 6.26 -11.49 -20.04
N LEU A 83 5.96 -11.86 -18.79
CA LEU A 83 4.67 -11.55 -18.16
C LEU A 83 4.47 -10.04 -18.05
N LEU A 84 5.47 -9.30 -17.55
CA LEU A 84 5.39 -7.84 -17.45
C LEU A 84 5.09 -7.18 -18.81
N ASN A 85 5.81 -7.56 -19.86
CA ASN A 85 5.63 -7.02 -21.20
C ASN A 85 4.24 -7.32 -21.79
N THR A 86 3.61 -8.41 -21.35
CA THR A 86 2.28 -8.82 -21.81
C THR A 86 1.17 -8.08 -21.05
N TYR A 87 1.24 -8.05 -19.72
CA TYR A 87 0.12 -7.60 -18.89
C TYR A 87 0.19 -6.13 -18.47
N TYR A 88 1.38 -5.54 -18.33
CA TYR A 88 1.49 -4.14 -17.93
C TYR A 88 0.84 -3.15 -18.92
N PRO A 89 0.99 -3.32 -20.25
CA PRO A 89 0.26 -2.48 -21.21
C PRO A 89 -1.26 -2.54 -21.02
N ILE A 90 -1.80 -3.70 -20.61
CA ILE A 90 -3.22 -3.91 -20.34
C ILE A 90 -3.63 -3.21 -19.04
N GLU A 91 -2.82 -3.31 -17.98
CA GLU A 91 -3.08 -2.65 -16.69
C GLU A 91 -3.28 -1.14 -16.88
N ILE A 92 -2.40 -0.50 -17.65
CA ILE A 92 -2.41 0.95 -17.86
C ILE A 92 -3.32 1.42 -19.01
N ASP A 93 -3.96 0.50 -19.75
CA ASP A 93 -4.79 0.82 -20.91
C ASP A 93 -6.03 1.64 -20.51
N ALA A 94 -6.06 2.94 -20.82
CA ALA A 94 -7.19 3.81 -20.46
C ALA A 94 -8.48 3.48 -21.21
N CYS A 95 -8.42 2.69 -22.29
CA CYS A 95 -9.58 2.32 -23.10
C CYS A 95 -10.34 1.12 -22.53
N ARG A 96 -9.74 0.35 -21.61
CA ARG A 96 -10.35 -0.83 -20.98
C ARG A 96 -10.94 -0.50 -19.61
N THR A 97 -12.08 -1.12 -19.30
CA THR A 97 -12.71 -0.96 -17.99
C THR A 97 -11.98 -1.75 -16.90
N ALA A 98 -12.26 -1.45 -15.63
CA ALA A 98 -11.69 -2.20 -14.52
C ALA A 98 -12.18 -3.67 -14.54
N GLU A 99 -13.43 -3.89 -14.92
CA GLU A 99 -14.05 -5.22 -15.02
C GLU A 99 -13.37 -6.08 -16.09
N GLU A 100 -12.99 -5.50 -17.23
CA GLU A 100 -12.26 -6.19 -18.30
C GLU A 100 -10.82 -6.55 -17.88
N LYS A 101 -10.18 -5.69 -17.08
CA LYS A 101 -8.79 -5.87 -16.63
C LYS A 101 -8.68 -6.84 -15.46
N LEU A 102 -9.69 -6.93 -14.60
CA LEU A 102 -9.67 -7.73 -13.38
C LEU A 102 -9.23 -9.18 -13.60
N PRO A 103 -9.86 -9.99 -14.47
CA PRO A 103 -9.45 -11.39 -14.66
C PRO A 103 -8.02 -11.52 -15.20
N LEU A 104 -7.56 -10.54 -16.00
CA LEU A 104 -6.21 -10.52 -16.56
C LEU A 104 -5.16 -10.20 -15.50
N MET A 105 -5.48 -9.34 -14.53
CA MET A 105 -4.59 -9.09 -13.39
C MET A 105 -4.52 -10.28 -12.44
N VAL A 106 -5.64 -10.99 -12.24
CA VAL A 106 -5.64 -12.25 -11.48
C VAL A 106 -4.73 -13.26 -12.16
N GLU A 107 -4.86 -13.46 -13.47
CA GLU A 107 -4.02 -14.37 -14.24
C GLU A 107 -2.53 -13.98 -14.15
N TRP A 108 -2.21 -12.70 -14.36
CA TRP A 108 -0.84 -12.21 -14.32
C TRP A 108 -0.17 -12.49 -12.97
N TRP A 109 -0.79 -12.03 -11.88
CA TRP A 109 -0.19 -12.14 -10.55
C TRP A 109 -0.17 -13.58 -10.03
N THR A 110 -1.12 -14.42 -10.45
CA THR A 110 -1.08 -15.87 -10.18
C THR A 110 0.17 -16.49 -10.83
N LYS A 111 0.42 -16.23 -12.12
CA LYS A 111 1.61 -16.73 -12.82
C LYS A 111 2.91 -16.21 -12.19
N VAL A 112 2.94 -14.94 -11.79
CA VAL A 112 4.10 -14.36 -11.07
C VAL A 112 4.35 -15.09 -9.76
N HIS A 113 3.32 -15.31 -8.94
CA HIS A 113 3.45 -16.00 -7.66
C HIS A 113 3.87 -17.46 -7.83
N GLU A 114 3.34 -18.16 -8.83
CA GLU A 114 3.77 -19.53 -9.17
C GLU A 114 5.24 -19.61 -9.53
N LEU A 115 5.75 -18.67 -10.34
CA LEU A 115 7.18 -18.58 -10.66
C LEU A 115 8.02 -18.37 -9.41
N LEU A 116 7.61 -17.47 -8.50
CA LEU A 116 8.32 -17.23 -7.25
C LEU A 116 8.35 -18.48 -6.35
N ILE A 117 7.25 -19.23 -6.26
CA ILE A 117 7.17 -20.48 -5.49
C ILE A 117 8.15 -21.53 -6.06
N GLN A 118 8.24 -21.66 -7.38
CA GLN A 118 9.16 -22.60 -8.05
C GLN A 118 10.64 -22.35 -7.70
N GLN A 119 10.99 -21.10 -7.36
CA GLN A 119 12.35 -20.71 -7.00
C GLN A 119 12.76 -21.11 -5.58
N ARG A 120 11.82 -21.65 -4.76
CA ARG A 120 12.08 -22.11 -3.40
C ARG A 120 12.75 -21.04 -2.52
N ILE A 121 12.27 -19.81 -2.63
CA ILE A 121 12.78 -18.65 -1.90
C ILE A 121 12.83 -18.94 -0.40
N ARG A 122 13.99 -18.75 0.22
CA ARG A 122 14.15 -18.90 1.68
C ARG A 122 13.82 -17.60 2.39
N LYS A 123 13.06 -17.68 3.48
CA LYS A 123 12.61 -16.52 4.26
C LYS A 123 13.77 -15.66 4.79
N ASP A 124 14.84 -16.30 5.24
CA ASP A 124 16.02 -15.65 5.80
C ASP A 124 16.80 -14.81 4.77
N MET A 125 16.58 -15.04 3.47
CA MET A 125 17.21 -14.26 2.40
C MET A 125 16.49 -12.95 2.09
N LEU A 126 15.25 -12.76 2.56
CA LEU A 126 14.48 -11.56 2.27
C LEU A 126 15.13 -10.29 2.84
N ALA A 127 15.69 -10.37 4.06
CA ALA A 127 16.38 -9.24 4.68
C ALA A 127 17.57 -8.77 3.84
N ARG A 128 18.38 -9.70 3.36
CA ARG A 128 19.51 -9.40 2.47
C ARG A 128 19.06 -8.87 1.12
N ALA A 129 18.00 -9.43 0.54
CA ALA A 129 17.48 -8.94 -0.73
C ALA A 129 16.97 -7.50 -0.64
N VAL A 130 16.35 -7.13 0.48
CA VAL A 130 15.94 -5.74 0.77
C VAL A 130 17.15 -4.84 0.97
N GLU A 131 18.14 -5.28 1.74
CA GLU A 131 19.37 -4.52 2.02
C GLU A 131 20.18 -4.23 0.73
N GLU A 132 20.30 -5.22 -0.16
CA GLU A 132 20.99 -5.09 -1.45
C GLU A 132 20.15 -4.34 -2.51
N SER A 133 18.88 -4.05 -2.23
CA SER A 133 18.01 -3.34 -3.14
C SER A 133 18.25 -1.82 -3.11
N SER A 134 17.65 -1.12 -4.08
CA SER A 134 17.56 0.35 -4.07
C SER A 134 16.21 0.86 -3.58
N ALA A 135 15.49 0.06 -2.78
CA ALA A 135 14.21 0.44 -2.19
C ALA A 135 14.39 1.70 -1.34
N MET A 136 13.47 2.66 -1.51
CA MET A 136 13.62 3.97 -0.87
C MET A 136 12.27 4.55 -0.51
N LEU A 137 12.09 4.90 0.76
CA LEU A 137 10.93 5.66 1.24
C LEU A 137 11.03 7.13 0.79
N ARG A 138 9.87 7.81 0.70
CA ARG A 138 9.81 9.22 0.30
C ARG A 138 10.47 10.15 1.33
N ASP A 139 10.91 11.32 0.86
CA ASP A 139 11.37 12.38 1.76
C ASP A 139 10.30 12.69 2.81
N GLY A 140 10.71 12.80 4.08
CA GLY A 140 9.82 13.02 5.21
C GLY A 140 9.12 11.77 5.75
N TYR A 141 9.42 10.55 5.25
CA TYR A 141 8.80 9.32 5.75
C TYR A 141 8.95 9.18 7.27
N LYS A 142 10.15 9.44 7.80
CA LYS A 142 10.41 9.26 9.23
C LYS A 142 9.50 10.15 10.07
N LEU A 143 9.41 11.43 9.73
CA LEU A 143 8.50 12.37 10.39
C LEU A 143 7.03 11.91 10.28
N PHE A 144 6.61 11.40 9.13
CA PHE A 144 5.25 10.89 8.94
C PHE A 144 4.95 9.72 9.89
N PHE A 145 5.79 8.67 9.91
CA PHE A 145 5.58 7.53 10.79
C PHE A 145 5.71 7.90 12.28
N ASP A 146 6.73 8.69 12.64
CA ASP A 146 6.98 9.19 14.00
C ASP A 146 5.73 9.95 14.53
N ARG A 147 5.18 10.90 13.74
CA ARG A 147 4.02 11.69 14.17
C ARG A 147 2.77 10.85 14.34
N LEU A 148 2.53 9.88 13.45
CA LEU A 148 1.37 8.99 13.59
C LEU A 148 1.48 8.14 14.85
N THR A 149 2.66 7.61 15.16
CA THR A 149 2.84 6.79 16.37
C THR A 149 2.77 7.62 17.65
N GLU A 150 3.40 8.80 17.69
CA GLU A 150 3.34 9.74 18.82
C GLU A 150 1.90 10.13 19.17
N GLN A 151 1.07 10.34 18.15
CA GLN A 151 -0.33 10.72 18.31
C GLN A 151 -1.28 9.51 18.39
N GLN A 152 -0.75 8.29 18.38
CA GLN A 152 -1.50 7.04 18.38
C GLN A 152 -2.54 6.95 17.25
N VAL A 153 -2.23 7.53 16.09
CA VAL A 153 -3.07 7.47 14.89
C VAL A 153 -2.85 6.11 14.21
N PRO A 154 -3.90 5.29 14.01
CA PRO A 154 -3.77 4.04 13.27
C PRO A 154 -3.35 4.28 11.82
N LEU A 155 -2.33 3.55 11.37
CA LEU A 155 -1.91 3.51 9.96
C LEU A 155 -2.19 2.11 9.40
N LEU A 156 -3.10 2.03 8.44
CA LEU A 156 -3.30 0.85 7.62
C LEU A 156 -2.54 1.01 6.30
N ILE A 157 -1.56 0.15 6.06
CA ILE A 157 -0.91 0.01 4.76
C ILE A 157 -1.60 -1.12 4.00
N PHE A 158 -2.31 -0.79 2.93
CA PHE A 158 -3.02 -1.76 2.10
C PHE A 158 -2.39 -1.84 0.71
N SER A 159 -1.55 -2.86 0.53
CA SER A 159 -0.67 -3.01 -0.63
C SER A 159 -1.01 -4.24 -1.47
N ALA A 160 -1.02 -4.07 -2.79
CA ALA A 160 -1.04 -5.17 -3.76
C ALA A 160 0.34 -5.83 -3.95
N GLY A 161 1.36 -5.32 -3.27
CA GLY A 161 2.72 -5.86 -3.27
C GLY A 161 2.88 -7.14 -2.44
N VAL A 162 4.12 -7.38 -2.00
CA VAL A 162 4.50 -8.53 -1.14
C VAL A 162 4.68 -8.07 0.30
N GLY A 163 3.87 -8.63 1.21
CA GLY A 163 3.81 -8.22 2.62
C GLY A 163 5.12 -8.40 3.39
N ASP A 164 5.76 -9.56 3.27
CA ASP A 164 7.02 -9.85 3.97
C ASP A 164 8.16 -8.91 3.58
N VAL A 165 8.22 -8.54 2.29
CA VAL A 165 9.21 -7.59 1.75
C VAL A 165 8.90 -6.17 2.23
N LEU A 166 7.63 -5.77 2.17
CA LEU A 166 7.16 -4.48 2.68
C LEU A 166 7.55 -4.28 4.15
N GLU A 167 7.23 -5.27 4.99
CA GLU A 167 7.56 -5.26 6.41
C GLU A 167 9.05 -5.09 6.63
N GLU A 168 9.86 -5.82 5.87
CA GLU A 168 11.31 -5.75 5.98
C GLU A 168 11.85 -4.37 5.57
N VAL A 169 11.30 -3.76 4.51
CA VAL A 169 11.66 -2.39 4.12
C VAL A 169 11.38 -1.40 5.26
N ILE A 170 10.19 -1.42 5.86
CA ILE A 170 9.86 -0.47 6.95
C ILE A 170 10.60 -0.79 8.26
N ARG A 171 10.95 -2.06 8.50
CA ARG A 171 11.74 -2.52 9.65
C ARG A 171 13.18 -2.03 9.58
N GLN A 172 13.84 -2.22 8.43
CA GLN A 172 15.21 -1.72 8.19
C GLN A 172 15.28 -0.19 8.21
N ASN A 173 14.19 0.50 7.88
CA ASN A 173 14.07 1.96 8.00
C ASN A 173 13.64 2.44 9.40
N HIS A 174 13.51 1.54 10.37
CA HIS A 174 13.16 1.82 11.78
C HIS A 174 11.82 2.53 11.99
N VAL A 175 10.83 2.26 11.13
CA VAL A 175 9.50 2.90 11.19
C VAL A 175 8.34 1.89 11.29
N PHE A 176 8.63 0.62 11.59
CA PHE A 176 7.60 -0.38 11.83
C PHE A 176 7.08 -0.30 13.28
N TYR A 177 6.23 0.69 13.54
CA TYR A 177 5.65 0.95 14.86
C TYR A 177 4.40 0.10 15.15
N PRO A 178 4.01 -0.08 16.43
CA PRO A 178 2.84 -0.87 16.80
C PRO A 178 1.48 -0.38 16.26
N ASN A 179 1.38 0.90 15.86
CA ASN A 179 0.18 1.47 15.24
C ASN A 179 0.09 1.23 13.72
N VAL A 180 1.07 0.53 13.14
CA VAL A 180 1.11 0.18 11.71
C VAL A 180 0.53 -1.21 11.51
N HIS A 181 -0.50 -1.30 10.67
CA HIS A 181 -1.16 -2.54 10.28
C HIS A 181 -1.02 -2.71 8.78
N ILE A 182 -0.71 -3.93 8.33
CA ILE A 182 -0.44 -4.21 6.92
C ILE A 182 -1.42 -5.27 6.42
N ILE A 183 -2.06 -4.98 5.28
CA ILE A 183 -2.80 -5.95 4.49
C ILE A 183 -2.11 -6.02 3.14
N SER A 184 -1.59 -7.19 2.80
CA SER A 184 -0.86 -7.43 1.54
C SER A 184 -0.78 -8.92 1.21
N ASN A 185 -0.13 -9.26 0.09
CA ASN A 185 0.11 -10.65 -0.28
C ASN A 185 1.27 -11.21 0.54
N TYR A 186 0.96 -11.91 1.63
CA TYR A 186 1.96 -12.55 2.48
C TYR A 186 2.39 -13.90 1.93
N MET A 187 3.68 -14.18 2.00
CA MET A 187 4.25 -15.47 1.70
C MET A 187 3.88 -16.49 2.79
N ASP A 188 3.66 -17.74 2.36
CA ASP A 188 3.54 -18.91 3.22
C ASP A 188 4.78 -19.78 3.07
N PHE A 189 5.50 -19.93 4.18
CA PHE A 189 6.74 -20.70 4.25
C PHE A 189 6.47 -22.04 4.92
N ASP A 190 7.13 -23.09 4.46
CA ASP A 190 7.12 -24.38 5.12
C ASP A 190 7.96 -24.38 6.41
N GLN A 191 8.03 -25.54 7.09
CA GLN A 191 8.77 -25.72 8.34
C GLN A 191 10.29 -25.50 8.17
N THR A 192 10.81 -25.58 6.95
CA THR A 192 12.22 -25.35 6.63
C THR A 192 12.50 -23.89 6.24
N GLY A 193 11.47 -23.04 6.22
CA GLY A 193 11.58 -21.63 5.86
C GLY A 193 11.59 -21.40 4.35
N VAL A 194 11.12 -22.35 3.54
CA VAL A 194 11.04 -22.24 2.07
C VAL A 194 9.64 -21.85 1.63
N LEU A 195 9.53 -20.91 0.69
CA LEU A 195 8.27 -20.45 0.12
C LEU A 195 7.52 -21.61 -0.54
N ARG A 196 6.27 -21.82 -0.14
CA ARG A 196 5.38 -22.84 -0.73
C ARG A 196 4.09 -22.29 -1.33
N ALA A 197 3.61 -21.13 -0.87
CA ALA A 197 2.38 -20.51 -1.34
C ALA A 197 2.33 -19.02 -0.95
N PHE A 198 1.27 -18.32 -1.37
CA PHE A 198 0.87 -17.04 -0.80
C PHE A 198 -0.42 -17.24 0.02
N LYS A 199 -0.55 -16.48 1.11
CA LYS A 199 -1.67 -16.60 2.06
C LYS A 199 -2.89 -15.83 1.59
N GLY A 200 -4.06 -16.41 1.84
CA GLY A 200 -5.34 -15.72 1.64
C GLY A 200 -5.69 -15.49 0.18
N GLN A 201 -6.53 -14.48 -0.07
CA GLN A 201 -6.91 -14.08 -1.41
C GLN A 201 -5.88 -13.11 -1.99
N LEU A 202 -5.53 -13.31 -3.26
CA LEU A 202 -4.66 -12.42 -4.02
C LEU A 202 -5.22 -10.99 -3.99
N ILE A 203 -4.37 -10.03 -3.62
CA ILE A 203 -4.63 -8.60 -3.72
C ILE A 203 -3.86 -8.05 -4.92
N HIS A 204 -4.57 -7.40 -5.84
CA HIS A 204 -4.01 -6.71 -7.00
C HIS A 204 -4.65 -5.33 -7.18
N THR A 205 -4.19 -4.58 -8.19
CA THR A 205 -4.56 -3.17 -8.40
C THR A 205 -6.08 -2.91 -8.46
N PHE A 206 -6.90 -3.87 -8.90
CA PHE A 206 -8.35 -3.67 -9.12
C PHE A 206 -9.27 -4.37 -8.11
N ASN A 207 -8.76 -5.03 -7.07
CA ASN A 207 -9.60 -5.74 -6.10
C ASN A 207 -9.36 -5.32 -4.63
N LYS A 208 -8.61 -4.23 -4.39
CA LYS A 208 -8.40 -3.71 -3.02
C LYS A 208 -9.71 -3.44 -2.28
N ARG A 209 -10.75 -2.96 -2.96
CA ARG A 209 -12.07 -2.78 -2.33
C ARG A 209 -12.64 -4.09 -1.76
N GLU A 210 -12.58 -5.18 -2.51
CA GLU A 210 -13.07 -6.49 -2.07
C GLU A 210 -12.18 -7.06 -0.96
N GLY A 211 -10.86 -6.92 -1.11
CA GLY A 211 -9.90 -7.25 -0.07
C GLY A 211 -10.13 -6.48 1.24
N ALA A 212 -10.56 -5.21 1.17
CA ALA A 212 -10.90 -4.43 2.36
C ALA A 212 -12.04 -5.07 3.15
N LEU A 213 -13.05 -5.58 2.44
CA LEU A 213 -14.25 -6.18 3.04
C LEU A 213 -13.93 -7.54 3.68
N SER A 214 -13.07 -8.36 3.05
CA SER A 214 -12.66 -9.65 3.62
C SER A 214 -11.82 -9.49 4.89
N HIS A 215 -11.11 -8.37 5.04
CA HIS A 215 -10.31 -8.05 6.23
C HIS A 215 -11.04 -7.13 7.23
N ALA A 216 -12.31 -6.79 6.97
CA ALA A 216 -13.03 -5.78 7.73
C ALA A 216 -13.27 -6.14 9.20
N ALA A 217 -13.22 -7.43 9.57
CA ALA A 217 -13.24 -7.86 10.96
C ALA A 217 -11.99 -7.41 11.73
N GLY A 218 -10.78 -7.63 11.16
CA GLY A 218 -9.53 -7.15 11.76
C GLY A 218 -9.41 -5.62 11.77
N LEU A 219 -9.99 -4.95 10.76
CA LEU A 219 -10.06 -3.49 10.72
C LEU A 219 -10.98 -2.89 11.80
N ARG A 220 -11.97 -3.64 12.31
CA ARG A 220 -12.82 -3.20 13.43
C ARG A 220 -12.06 -3.14 14.75
N GLU A 221 -11.10 -4.03 14.96
CA GLU A 221 -10.25 -4.02 16.16
C GLU A 221 -9.32 -2.79 16.17
N LEU A 222 -8.85 -2.34 15.00
CA LEU A 222 -8.12 -1.07 14.85
C LEU A 222 -8.98 0.15 15.22
N GLN A 223 -10.29 -0.01 15.16
CA GLN A 223 -11.28 1.01 15.49
C GLN A 223 -11.87 0.86 16.89
N GLY A 224 -11.20 0.15 17.82
CA GLY A 224 -11.55 0.07 19.24
C GLY A 224 -11.70 1.42 19.97
N ARG A 225 -11.58 2.55 19.28
CA ARG A 225 -11.98 3.88 19.74
C ARG A 225 -13.19 4.36 18.92
N PRO A 226 -14.35 4.64 19.54
CA PRO A 226 -15.60 4.99 18.85
C PRO A 226 -15.56 6.28 18.00
N ASN A 227 -14.43 7.00 17.97
CA ASN A 227 -14.33 8.38 17.50
C ASN A 227 -13.48 8.60 16.23
N HIS A 228 -12.88 7.58 15.61
CA HIS A 228 -12.10 7.73 14.35
C HIS A 228 -13.00 7.92 13.11
N GLN A 229 -13.66 9.08 13.02
CA GLN A 229 -14.59 9.42 11.94
C GLN A 229 -13.89 10.04 10.72
N ASN A 230 -12.66 10.53 10.88
CA ASN A 230 -11.89 11.12 9.79
C ASN A 230 -10.87 10.13 9.24
N ILE A 231 -10.96 9.85 7.94
CA ILE A 231 -10.03 8.98 7.23
C ILE A 231 -9.19 9.84 6.27
N LEU A 232 -7.87 9.79 6.41
CA LEU A 232 -6.94 10.29 5.41
C LEU A 232 -6.49 9.12 4.54
N THR A 233 -6.80 9.17 3.25
CA THR A 233 -6.38 8.16 2.28
C THR A 233 -5.24 8.68 1.43
N ILE A 234 -4.18 7.88 1.28
CA ILE A 234 -2.98 8.20 0.51
C ILE A 234 -2.74 7.06 -0.50
N GLY A 235 -2.65 7.35 -1.78
CA GLY A 235 -2.40 6.32 -2.80
C GLY A 235 -2.58 6.80 -4.22
N PHE A 236 -2.44 5.88 -5.17
CA PHE A 236 -2.71 6.16 -6.58
C PHE A 236 -4.21 6.13 -6.88
N LEU A 237 -4.69 7.22 -7.49
CA LEU A 237 -6.09 7.45 -7.87
C LEU A 237 -6.47 6.90 -9.25
N ASN A 238 -5.75 5.91 -9.80
CA ASN A 238 -6.17 5.25 -11.06
C ASN A 238 -7.45 4.40 -10.89
N ASP A 239 -8.15 4.60 -9.78
CA ASP A 239 -8.90 3.55 -9.16
C ASP A 239 -10.17 4.08 -8.53
N LYS A 240 -11.30 3.80 -9.19
CA LYS A 240 -12.61 3.81 -8.52
C LYS A 240 -12.65 2.79 -7.36
N THR A 241 -11.62 1.95 -7.20
CA THR A 241 -11.47 0.97 -6.12
C THR A 241 -10.77 1.55 -4.86
N MET A 242 -10.16 2.75 -4.90
CA MET A 242 -9.80 3.49 -3.66
C MET A 242 -11.03 4.06 -2.89
N ASP A 243 -12.23 3.60 -3.23
CA ASP A 243 -13.36 3.59 -2.30
C ASP A 243 -13.11 2.64 -1.10
N VAL A 244 -11.91 2.07 -0.92
CA VAL A 244 -11.48 1.32 0.28
C VAL A 244 -11.91 2.04 1.57
N ALA A 245 -11.62 3.34 1.68
CA ALA A 245 -11.99 4.12 2.86
C ALA A 245 -13.50 4.14 3.09
N ASN A 246 -14.29 4.36 2.03
CA ASN A 246 -15.75 4.36 2.11
C ASN A 246 -16.33 2.95 2.25
N ALA A 247 -15.69 1.91 1.73
CA ALA A 247 -16.09 0.51 1.87
C ALA A 247 -15.90 0.04 3.31
N ILE A 248 -14.74 0.37 3.89
CA ILE A 248 -14.45 0.22 5.32
C ILE A 248 -15.50 1.00 6.13
N LEU A 249 -15.67 2.30 5.85
CA LEU A 249 -16.64 3.14 6.56
C LEU A 249 -18.08 2.61 6.50
N ARG A 250 -18.58 2.22 5.31
CA ARG A 250 -19.94 1.68 5.11
C ARG A 250 -20.15 0.32 5.79
N TYR A 251 -19.15 -0.54 5.77
CA TYR A 251 -19.23 -1.82 6.47
C TYR A 251 -19.31 -1.62 7.99
N ILE A 252 -18.57 -0.65 8.51
CA ILE A 252 -18.55 -0.30 9.93
C ILE A 252 -19.86 0.38 10.36
N THR A 253 -20.41 1.30 9.58
CA THR A 253 -21.67 1.97 9.95
C THR A 253 -22.88 1.03 9.82
N SER A 254 -22.92 0.15 8.82
CA SER A 254 -24.03 -0.80 8.64
C SER A 254 -24.10 -1.89 9.71
N SER A 255 -22.98 -2.21 10.37
CA SER A 255 -22.94 -3.24 11.42
C SER A 255 -23.24 -2.71 12.84
N ARG A 256 -23.44 -1.39 13.01
CA ARG A 256 -23.96 -0.78 14.26
C ARG A 256 -25.49 -0.81 14.37
N HIS A 257 -26.20 -1.33 13.36
CA HIS A 257 -27.66 -1.40 13.29
C HIS A 257 -28.22 -2.85 13.26
N LYS A 258 -27.45 -3.83 13.75
CA LYS A 258 -27.95 -5.19 13.99
C LYS A 258 -27.75 -5.57 15.45
#